data_AF-A0A958H9J3-F1
#
_entry.id   AF-A0A958H9J3-F1
#
_cell.length_a   1.000
_cell.length_b   1.000
_cell.length_c   1.000
_cell.angle_alpha   90.00
_cell.angle_beta   90.00
_cell.angle_gamma   90.00
#
_symmetry.space_group_name_H-M   'P 1'
#
loop_
_entity.id
_entity.type
_entity.pdbx_description
1 polymer ?
#
loop_
_entity_poly.entity_id
_entity_poly.type
_entity_poly.pdbx_seq_one_letter_code
_entity_poly.pdbx_strand_id
1 'polypeptide(L)'
;MTEAEGGSTTTIKARRSFGEQMREFPWWAVIIITFLIGAFIYMISDPSYRNALSFIAFPPTKTEIAFGIDVRNGLMMTLYTTVIAYLIALILGLVLGIMRVSRNPILYHLSTLYVELMRGVPMLVLIIWIGFVVVPFLRNATGNQSITGLQGALIGLGFGYAAYLA
;
A
#
# COMPACT_ATOMS: atom_id res chain seq x y z
N MET A 1 21.70 -68.71 -4.96
CA MET A 1 22.03 -68.62 -3.53
C MET A 1 23.18 -67.62 -3.43
N THR A 2 22.85 -66.34 -3.37
CA THR A 2 22.57 -65.53 -2.15
C THR A 2 23.88 -64.92 -1.64
N GLU A 3 24.05 -63.62 -1.86
CA GLU A 3 24.08 -62.56 -0.81
C GLU A 3 25.55 -62.24 -0.45
N ALA A 4 26.00 -61.02 -0.16
CA ALA A 4 25.43 -59.68 -0.07
C ALA A 4 26.62 -58.71 -0.19
N GLU A 5 26.52 -57.66 -0.99
CA GLU A 5 26.37 -56.25 -0.57
C GLU A 5 27.41 -55.68 0.43
N GLY A 6 27.84 -54.44 0.12
CA GLY A 6 27.82 -53.39 1.13
C GLY A 6 29.16 -52.93 1.69
N GLY A 7 29.85 -52.06 0.95
CA GLY A 7 30.99 -51.29 1.45
C GLY A 7 30.84 -49.80 1.14
N SER A 8 29.66 -49.24 1.38
CA SER A 8 29.40 -47.80 1.29
C SER A 8 30.28 -47.06 2.31
N THR A 9 31.30 -46.36 1.82
CA THR A 9 32.09 -45.39 2.58
C THR A 9 31.19 -44.26 3.05
N THR A 10 30.62 -44.43 4.24
CA THR A 10 29.85 -43.42 4.96
C THR A 10 30.79 -42.29 5.37
N THR A 11 30.90 -41.24 4.57
CA THR A 11 31.50 -39.97 4.97
C THR A 11 30.78 -39.45 6.22
N ILE A 12 31.39 -39.62 7.39
CA ILE A 12 30.91 -39.05 8.65
C ILE A 12 31.01 -37.53 8.52
N LYS A 13 29.86 -36.88 8.32
CA LYS A 13 29.72 -35.42 8.30
C LYS A 13 30.05 -34.92 9.70
N ALA A 14 31.22 -34.29 9.86
CA ALA A 14 31.66 -33.70 11.13
C ALA A 14 30.56 -32.82 11.72
N ARG A 15 30.19 -33.09 12.98
CA ARG A 15 29.15 -32.35 13.71
C ARG A 15 29.59 -30.90 13.82
N ARG A 16 28.90 -29.97 13.16
CA ARG A 16 29.24 -28.52 13.21
C ARG A 16 29.37 -28.08 14.66
N SER A 17 30.49 -27.46 15.00
CA SER A 17 30.77 -26.97 16.36
C SER A 17 29.73 -25.93 16.76
N PHE A 18 29.25 -25.99 18.01
CA PHE A 18 28.24 -25.09 18.56
C PHE A 18 28.62 -23.60 18.40
N GLY A 19 29.91 -23.28 18.46
CA GLY A 19 30.42 -21.92 18.24
C GLY A 19 30.28 -21.41 16.80
N GLU A 20 30.29 -22.30 15.80
CA GLU A 20 30.05 -21.92 14.40
C GLU A 20 28.56 -21.70 14.13
N GLN A 21 27.69 -22.54 14.71
CA GLN A 21 26.24 -22.37 14.62
C GLN A 21 25.77 -21.04 15.24
N MET A 22 26.41 -20.62 16.33
CA MET A 22 26.13 -19.32 16.96
C MET A 22 26.61 -18.12 16.14
N ARG A 23 27.66 -18.26 15.30
CA ARG A 23 28.10 -17.18 14.40
C ARG A 23 27.23 -17.06 13.14
N GLU A 24 26.63 -18.15 12.69
CA GLU A 24 25.67 -18.18 11.57
C GLU A 24 24.30 -17.58 11.97
N PHE A 25 24.00 -17.50 13.28
CA PHE A 25 22.74 -16.95 13.77
C PHE A 25 22.72 -15.42 13.72
N PRO A 26 21.68 -14.78 13.16
CA PRO A 26 21.61 -13.33 13.05
C PRO A 26 21.31 -12.68 14.41
N TRP A 27 22.35 -12.43 15.22
CA TRP A 27 22.22 -11.76 16.53
C TRP A 27 21.56 -10.37 16.45
N TRP A 28 21.74 -9.68 15.33
CA TRP A 28 21.05 -8.43 15.05
C TRP A 28 19.52 -8.60 15.04
N ALA A 29 19.00 -9.74 14.59
CA ALA A 29 17.57 -10.02 14.59
C ALA A 29 17.05 -10.21 16.02
N VAL A 30 17.84 -10.81 16.92
CA VAL A 30 17.50 -10.92 18.34
C VAL A 30 17.41 -9.54 18.98
N ILE A 31 18.37 -8.66 18.71
CA ILE A 31 18.37 -7.28 19.21
C ILE A 31 17.12 -6.53 18.73
N ILE A 32 16.76 -6.66 17.44
CA ILE A 32 15.54 -6.06 16.89
C ILE A 32 14.30 -6.64 17.57
N ILE A 33 14.21 -7.96 17.72
CA ILE A 33 13.06 -8.62 18.35
C ILE A 33 12.92 -8.18 19.80
N THR A 34 14.01 -8.15 20.57
CA THR A 34 14.00 -7.70 21.97
C THR A 34 13.60 -6.23 22.09
N PHE A 35 14.11 -5.37 21.21
CA PHE A 35 13.73 -3.96 21.16
C PHE A 35 12.24 -3.78 20.82
N LEU A 36 11.73 -4.50 19.80
CA LEU A 36 10.33 -4.45 19.38
C LEU A 36 9.40 -4.97 20.46
N ILE A 37 9.75 -6.07 21.14
CA ILE A 37 8.96 -6.61 22.25
C ILE A 37 8.95 -5.62 23.43
N GLY A 38 10.09 -5.02 23.77
CA GLY A 38 10.17 -4.00 24.82
C GLY A 38 9.31 -2.77 24.50
N ALA A 39 9.39 -2.27 23.26
CA ALA A 39 8.56 -1.17 22.78
C ALA A 39 7.06 -1.53 22.80
N PHE A 40 6.70 -2.76 22.41
CA PHE A 40 5.31 -3.22 22.42
C PHE A 40 4.76 -3.35 23.85
N ILE A 41 5.56 -3.84 24.80
CA ILE A 41 5.19 -3.90 26.22
C ILE A 41 5.02 -2.48 26.79
N TYR A 42 5.92 -1.56 26.44
CA TYR A 42 5.83 -0.15 26.83
C TYR A 42 4.56 0.51 26.27
N MET A 43 4.26 0.25 24.99
CA MET A 43 3.03 0.70 24.33
C MET A 43 1.76 0.20 25.02
N ILE A 44 1.73 -1.01 25.57
CA ILE A 44 0.55 -1.53 26.28
C ILE A 44 0.46 -1.00 27.73
N SER A 45 1.61 -0.63 28.31
CA SER A 45 1.69 -0.11 29.67
C SER A 45 1.15 1.31 29.78
N ASP A 46 1.32 2.13 28.73
CA ASP A 46 0.92 3.54 28.75
C ASP A 46 -0.58 3.76 28.43
N PRO A 47 -1.34 4.47 29.29
CA PRO A 47 -2.78 4.72 29.12
C PRO A 47 -3.16 5.43 27.81
N SER A 48 -2.27 6.29 27.29
CA SER A 48 -2.48 7.03 26.05
C SER A 48 -2.56 6.12 24.82
N TYR A 49 -1.78 5.05 24.79
CA TYR A 49 -1.81 4.07 23.69
C TYR A 49 -3.01 3.13 23.82
N ARG A 50 -3.47 2.80 25.04
CA ARG A 50 -4.73 2.06 25.23
C ARG A 50 -5.93 2.79 24.63
N ASN A 51 -5.95 4.12 24.78
CA ASN A 51 -6.99 4.96 24.19
C ASN A 51 -6.87 5.04 22.65
N ALA A 52 -5.65 5.12 22.11
CA ALA A 52 -5.42 5.06 20.66
C ALA A 52 -5.78 3.68 20.06
N LEU A 53 -5.47 2.59 20.77
CA LEU A 53 -5.88 1.24 20.39
C LEU A 53 -7.40 1.10 20.41
N SER A 54 -8.08 1.73 21.37
CA SER A 54 -9.55 1.76 21.42
C SER A 54 -10.16 2.53 20.25
N PHE A 55 -9.50 3.59 19.79
CA PHE A 55 -9.89 4.35 18.59
C PHE A 55 -9.65 3.58 17.29
N ILE A 56 -8.59 2.77 17.22
CA ILE A 56 -8.28 1.92 16.06
C ILE A 56 -9.19 0.68 16.01
N ALA A 57 -9.52 0.10 17.17
CA ALA A 57 -10.40 -1.06 17.30
C ALA A 57 -11.89 -0.70 17.21
N PHE A 58 -12.28 0.48 17.69
CA PHE A 58 -13.66 0.99 17.70
C PHE A 58 -13.68 2.52 17.54
N PRO A 59 -13.50 3.03 16.30
CA PRO A 59 -13.60 4.47 16.04
C PRO A 59 -15.05 4.97 16.24
N PRO A 60 -15.29 6.03 17.03
CA PRO A 60 -16.62 6.60 17.24
C PRO A 60 -17.05 7.57 16.12
N THR A 61 -16.29 7.68 15.04
CA THR A 61 -16.55 8.67 14.00
C THR A 61 -17.20 7.99 12.80
N LYS A 62 -18.45 8.39 12.51
CA LYS A 62 -19.12 8.12 11.23
C LYS A 62 -18.31 8.76 10.10
N THR A 63 -17.29 8.07 9.61
CA THR A 63 -16.65 8.46 8.36
C THR A 63 -17.56 8.00 7.25
N GLU A 64 -18.48 8.87 6.86
CA GLU A 64 -19.25 8.72 5.63
C GLU A 64 -18.27 8.65 4.47
N ILE A 65 -18.02 7.43 4.02
CA ILE A 65 -17.45 7.16 2.73
C ILE A 65 -18.45 7.71 1.71
N ALA A 66 -17.97 8.35 0.64
CA ALA A 66 -18.79 8.54 -0.55
C ALA A 66 -19.48 7.20 -0.85
N PHE A 67 -20.80 7.20 -1.05
CA PHE A 67 -21.63 5.99 -1.23
C PHE A 67 -22.15 5.28 0.05
N GLY A 68 -22.02 5.87 1.25
CA GLY A 68 -22.88 5.50 2.40
C GLY A 68 -22.63 4.12 3.03
N ILE A 69 -21.40 3.60 2.97
CA ILE A 69 -21.04 2.30 3.54
C ILE A 69 -20.06 2.52 4.70
N ASP A 70 -20.48 2.15 5.92
CA ASP A 70 -19.67 2.24 7.15
C ASP A 70 -18.71 1.04 7.26
N VAL A 71 -17.40 1.29 7.10
CA VAL A 71 -16.39 0.24 7.27
C VAL A 71 -15.73 0.39 8.64
N ARG A 72 -16.12 -0.50 9.58
CA ARG A 72 -15.78 -0.47 11.01
C ARG A 72 -14.29 -0.64 11.38
N ASN A 73 -13.42 -1.03 10.43
CA ASN A 73 -12.01 -1.36 10.70
C ASN A 73 -11.06 -0.63 9.72
N GLY A 74 -10.01 0.03 10.23
CA GLY A 74 -9.03 0.76 9.41
C GLY A 74 -8.33 -0.10 8.34
N LEU A 75 -8.06 -1.38 8.62
CA LEU A 75 -7.54 -2.33 7.63
C LEU A 75 -8.50 -2.54 6.47
N MET A 76 -9.79 -2.71 6.76
CA MET A 76 -10.82 -2.90 5.74
C MET A 76 -11.03 -1.62 4.93
N MET A 77 -10.85 -0.45 5.55
CA MET A 77 -10.89 0.83 4.86
C MET A 77 -9.78 0.97 3.82
N THR A 78 -8.54 0.62 4.19
CA THR A 78 -7.40 0.65 3.26
C THR A 78 -7.59 -0.35 2.13
N LEU A 79 -8.01 -1.59 2.43
CA LEU A 79 -8.27 -2.61 1.41
C LEU A 79 -9.36 -2.15 0.44
N TYR A 80 -10.49 -1.67 0.95
CA TYR A 80 -11.61 -1.20 0.15
C TYR A 80 -11.22 -0.01 -0.75
N THR A 81 -10.57 0.99 -0.16
CA THR A 81 -10.11 2.19 -0.88
C THR A 81 -9.11 1.81 -1.98
N THR A 82 -8.17 0.90 -1.67
CA THR A 82 -7.16 0.45 -2.63
C THR A 82 -7.81 -0.31 -3.78
N VAL A 83 -8.69 -1.26 -3.51
CA VAL A 83 -9.36 -2.07 -4.55
C VAL A 83 -10.16 -1.17 -5.48
N ILE A 84 -10.96 -0.25 -4.95
CA ILE A 84 -11.79 0.64 -5.78
C ILE A 84 -10.93 1.63 -6.57
N ALA A 85 -9.95 2.27 -5.93
CA ALA A 85 -9.04 3.18 -6.63
C ALA A 85 -8.29 2.47 -7.76
N TYR A 86 -7.86 1.22 -7.53
CA TYR A 86 -7.15 0.42 -8.52
C TYR A 86 -8.06 0.00 -9.68
N LEU A 87 -9.31 -0.37 -9.41
CA LEU A 87 -10.29 -0.68 -10.47
C LEU A 87 -10.55 0.53 -11.37
N ILE A 88 -10.73 1.73 -10.79
CA ILE A 88 -10.89 2.97 -11.55
C ILE A 88 -9.64 3.27 -12.37
N ALA A 89 -8.46 3.13 -11.74
CA ALA A 89 -7.18 3.35 -12.39
C ALA A 89 -6.96 2.38 -13.57
N LEU A 90 -7.36 1.11 -13.45
CA LEU A 90 -7.27 0.12 -14.52
C LEU A 90 -8.15 0.49 -15.72
N ILE A 91 -9.39 0.91 -15.47
CA ILE A 91 -10.32 1.29 -16.56
C ILE A 91 -9.76 2.51 -17.30
N LEU A 92 -9.36 3.55 -16.57
CA LEU A 92 -8.79 4.76 -17.16
C LEU A 92 -7.47 4.46 -17.88
N GLY A 93 -6.60 3.65 -17.28
CA GLY A 93 -5.34 3.21 -17.88
C GLY A 93 -5.54 2.45 -19.17
N LEU A 94 -6.52 1.53 -19.21
CA LEU A 94 -6.88 0.79 -20.42
C LEU A 94 -7.37 1.74 -21.53
N VAL A 95 -8.24 2.69 -21.21
CA VAL A 95 -8.75 3.66 -22.17
C VAL A 95 -7.61 4.51 -22.72
N LEU A 96 -6.72 5.01 -21.86
CA LEU A 96 -5.53 5.79 -22.26
C LEU A 96 -4.55 4.97 -23.10
N GLY A 97 -4.31 3.70 -22.75
CA GLY A 97 -3.47 2.78 -23.50
C GLY A 97 -4.01 2.52 -24.91
N ILE A 98 -5.32 2.31 -25.05
CA ILE A 98 -5.98 2.16 -26.36
C ILE A 98 -5.86 3.46 -27.17
N MET A 99 -6.06 4.63 -26.55
CA MET A 99 -5.90 5.92 -27.22
C MET A 99 -4.47 6.14 -27.76
N ARG A 100 -3.46 5.55 -27.12
CA ARG A 100 -2.06 5.60 -27.56
C ARG A 100 -1.73 4.68 -28.72
N VAL A 101 -2.53 3.65 -28.98
CA VAL A 101 -2.38 2.76 -30.16
C VAL A 101 -3.23 3.25 -31.33
N SER A 102 -4.10 4.24 -31.10
CA SER A 102 -4.96 4.82 -32.13
C SER A 102 -4.17 5.48 -33.25
N ARG A 103 -4.59 5.27 -34.50
CA ARG A 103 -4.07 5.97 -35.69
C ARG A 103 -4.40 7.46 -35.71
N ASN A 104 -5.32 7.94 -34.87
CA ASN A 104 -5.68 9.35 -34.83
C ASN A 104 -4.59 10.15 -34.07
N PRO A 105 -3.88 11.07 -34.73
CA PRO A 105 -2.77 11.80 -34.13
C PRO A 105 -3.19 12.63 -32.91
N ILE A 106 -4.43 13.13 -32.87
CA ILE A 106 -4.92 13.94 -31.75
C ILE A 106 -5.02 13.11 -30.46
N LEU A 107 -5.61 11.91 -30.55
CA LEU A 107 -5.75 11.01 -29.39
C LEU A 107 -4.39 10.46 -28.93
N TYR A 108 -3.49 10.19 -29.88
CA TYR A 108 -2.14 9.75 -29.60
C TYR A 108 -1.34 10.79 -28.80
N HIS A 109 -1.33 12.04 -29.25
CA HIS A 109 -0.60 13.10 -28.57
C HIS A 109 -1.22 13.48 -27.23
N LEU A 110 -2.55 13.48 -27.10
CA LEU A 110 -3.23 13.81 -25.84
C LEU A 110 -2.99 12.75 -24.75
N SER A 111 -3.11 11.46 -25.11
CA SER A 111 -2.83 10.35 -24.18
C SER A 111 -1.36 10.31 -23.78
N THR A 112 -0.45 10.55 -24.73
CA THR A 112 0.99 10.59 -24.47
C THR A 112 1.36 11.76 -23.56
N LEU A 113 0.84 12.96 -23.82
CA LEU A 113 1.06 14.13 -22.97
C LEU A 113 0.54 13.90 -21.54
N TYR A 114 -0.66 13.33 -21.40
CA TYR A 114 -1.21 13.01 -20.08
C TYR A 114 -0.29 12.03 -19.29
N VAL A 115 0.11 10.92 -19.92
CA VAL A 115 0.95 9.91 -19.27
C VAL A 115 2.34 10.45 -18.94
N GLU A 116 2.95 11.19 -19.86
CA GLU A 116 4.28 11.77 -19.66
C GLU A 116 4.28 12.82 -18.55
N LEU A 117 3.28 13.70 -18.49
CA LEU A 117 3.14 14.67 -17.40
C LEU A 117 2.98 13.97 -16.04
N MET A 118 2.12 12.97 -15.97
CA MET A 118 1.86 12.24 -14.73
C MET A 118 3.05 11.39 -14.25
N ARG A 119 3.90 10.91 -15.18
CA ARG A 119 5.14 10.19 -14.85
C ARG A 119 6.33 11.12 -14.60
N GLY A 120 6.30 12.34 -15.13
CA GLY A 120 7.33 13.37 -14.94
C GLY A 120 7.18 14.14 -13.62
N VAL A 121 5.96 14.23 -13.08
CA VAL A 121 5.68 14.90 -11.80
C VAL A 121 5.78 13.91 -10.64
N PRO A 122 6.49 14.23 -9.54
CA PRO A 122 6.52 13.38 -8.36
C PRO A 122 5.12 13.11 -7.82
N MET A 123 4.76 11.84 -7.58
CA MET A 123 3.44 11.45 -7.10
C MET A 123 3.01 12.17 -5.81
N LEU A 124 3.97 12.45 -4.93
CA LEU A 124 3.74 13.20 -3.70
C LEU A 124 3.24 14.62 -3.98
N VAL A 125 3.76 15.29 -5.02
CA VAL A 125 3.32 16.63 -5.43
C VAL A 125 1.88 16.59 -5.94
N LEU A 126 1.53 15.59 -6.73
CA LEU A 126 0.17 15.38 -7.25
C LEU A 126 -0.86 15.19 -6.13
N ILE A 127 -0.56 14.32 -5.16
CA ILE A 127 -1.46 14.05 -4.04
C ILE A 127 -1.66 15.32 -3.18
N ILE A 128 -0.59 16.06 -2.91
CA ILE A 128 -0.67 17.33 -2.17
C ILE A 128 -1.48 18.36 -2.99
N TRP A 129 -1.17 18.53 -4.28
CA TRP A 129 -1.87 19.51 -5.12
C TRP A 129 -3.37 19.20 -5.23
N ILE A 130 -3.75 17.94 -5.38
CA ILE A 130 -5.16 17.54 -5.42
C ILE A 130 -5.84 17.78 -4.06
N GLY A 131 -5.19 17.40 -2.96
CA GLY A 131 -5.73 17.58 -1.61
C GLY A 131 -5.91 19.05 -1.20
N PHE A 132 -4.98 19.92 -1.59
CA PHE A 132 -4.95 21.31 -1.14
C PHE A 132 -5.48 22.33 -2.16
N VAL A 133 -5.52 22.01 -3.45
CA VAL A 133 -5.98 22.93 -4.50
C VAL A 133 -7.28 22.43 -5.13
N VAL A 134 -7.30 21.20 -5.65
CA VAL A 134 -8.45 20.68 -6.40
C VAL A 134 -9.65 20.43 -5.50
N VAL A 135 -9.46 19.80 -4.35
CA VAL A 135 -10.56 19.47 -3.43
C VAL A 135 -11.25 20.72 -2.89
N PRO A 136 -10.52 21.75 -2.39
CA PRO A 136 -11.15 23.01 -2.00
C PRO A 136 -11.79 23.75 -3.17
N PHE A 137 -11.17 23.74 -4.36
CA PHE A 137 -11.76 24.34 -5.55
C PHE A 137 -13.12 23.71 -5.92
N LEU A 138 -13.20 22.37 -5.93
CA LEU A 138 -14.45 21.65 -6.18
C LEU A 138 -15.50 21.92 -5.10
N ARG A 139 -15.11 22.00 -3.82
CA ARG A 139 -16.03 22.37 -2.73
C ARG A 139 -16.67 23.74 -2.96
N ASN A 140 -15.86 24.72 -3.35
CA ASN A 140 -16.33 26.08 -3.62
C ASN A 140 -17.17 26.16 -4.91
N ALA A 141 -16.80 25.43 -5.95
CA ALA A 141 -17.52 25.42 -7.23
C ALA A 141 -18.89 24.74 -7.15
N THR A 142 -19.01 23.67 -6.35
CA THR A 142 -20.26 22.90 -6.20
C THR A 142 -21.12 23.42 -5.03
N GLY A 143 -20.61 24.36 -4.22
CA GLY A 143 -21.31 24.87 -3.02
C GLY A 143 -21.55 23.81 -1.94
N ASN A 144 -20.98 22.61 -2.09
CA ASN A 144 -21.23 21.45 -1.25
C ASN A 144 -20.01 21.21 -0.36
N GLN A 145 -20.11 21.56 0.92
CA GLN A 145 -19.03 21.38 1.90
C GLN A 145 -18.79 19.91 2.27
N SER A 146 -19.67 19.01 1.83
CA SER A 146 -19.63 17.57 2.13
C SER A 146 -18.60 16.79 1.31
N ILE A 147 -17.77 17.43 0.46
CA ILE A 147 -16.69 16.71 -0.21
C ILE A 147 -15.65 16.32 0.84
N THR A 148 -15.70 15.09 1.34
CA THR A 148 -14.83 14.62 2.43
C THR A 148 -13.39 14.45 1.96
N GLY A 149 -12.42 14.49 2.89
CA GLY A 149 -10.99 14.30 2.56
C GLY A 149 -10.71 12.96 1.86
N LEU A 150 -11.55 11.95 2.11
CA LEU A 150 -11.50 10.66 1.44
C LEU A 150 -11.82 10.74 -0.07
N GLN A 151 -12.84 11.52 -0.46
CA GLN A 151 -13.17 11.70 -1.88
C GLN A 151 -12.01 12.36 -2.63
N GLY A 152 -11.35 13.31 -1.99
CA GLY A 152 -10.12 13.90 -2.49
C GLY A 152 -8.99 12.90 -2.70
N ALA A 153 -8.80 12.01 -1.72
CA ALA A 153 -7.81 10.93 -1.82
C ALA A 153 -8.16 9.95 -2.96
N LEU A 154 -9.42 9.57 -3.12
CA LEU A 154 -9.87 8.69 -4.21
C LEU A 154 -9.66 9.31 -5.60
N ILE A 155 -9.99 10.60 -5.77
CA ILE A 155 -9.75 11.32 -7.02
C ILE A 155 -8.25 11.39 -7.30
N GLY A 156 -7.44 11.77 -6.30
CA GLY A 156 -6.00 11.91 -6.48
C GLY A 156 -5.30 10.60 -6.80
N LEU A 157 -5.63 9.54 -6.07
CA LEU A 157 -5.09 8.21 -6.31
C LEU A 157 -5.58 7.64 -7.65
N GLY A 158 -6.88 7.72 -7.94
CA GLY A 158 -7.45 7.18 -9.18
C GLY A 158 -6.83 7.80 -10.44
N PHE A 159 -6.72 9.13 -10.49
CA PHE A 159 -6.10 9.82 -11.64
C PHE A 159 -4.60 9.56 -11.74
N GLY A 160 -3.87 9.63 -10.62
CA GLY A 160 -2.44 9.37 -10.61
C GLY A 160 -2.11 7.95 -11.06
N TYR A 161 -2.73 6.93 -10.45
CA TYR A 161 -2.47 5.53 -10.78
C TYR A 161 -2.91 5.15 -12.20
N ALA A 162 -3.97 5.76 -12.74
CA ALA A 162 -4.40 5.51 -14.13
C ALA A 162 -3.30 5.78 -15.16
N ALA A 163 -2.49 6.82 -14.94
CA ALA A 163 -1.40 7.18 -15.83
C ALA A 163 -0.21 6.22 -15.75
N TYR A 164 -0.01 5.55 -14.61
CA TYR A 164 1.03 4.55 -14.43
C TYR A 164 0.63 3.17 -14.98
N LEU A 165 -0.68 2.92 -15.14
CA LEU A 165 -1.22 1.67 -15.68
C LEU A 165 -1.48 1.71 -17.19
N ALA A 166 -1.44 2.90 -17.81
CA ALA A 166 -1.57 3.12 -19.26
C ALA A 166 -0.26 2.87 -20.01
#